data_AF-A0A847S324-F1
#
_entry.id   AF-A0A847S324-F1
#
_cell.length_a   1.000
_cell.length_b   1.000
_cell.length_c   1.000
_cell.angle_alpha   90.00
_cell.angle_beta   90.00
_cell.angle_gamma   90.00
#
_symmetry.space_group_name_H-M   'P 1'
#
loop_
_entity.id
_entity.type
_entity.pdbx_description
1 polymer ?
#
loop_
_entity_poly.entity_id
_entity_poly.type
_entity_poly.pdbx_seq_one_letter_code
_entity_poly.pdbx_strand_id
1 'polypeptide(L)'
;MDWNRAAREYLDAYARQQDLPGGIRFFKALQQARLDGTPASLDRLDALLEQIHDKAGLKAADLSQDPAVQRFANMVSFYIGSYLSARIGTDLTWGTREQMLAQYPDTFKLGDKPENRLVAYALGKAFTPLTYLHQKLFAQRDVSLQTTLQQTLDTYHAAARQDPNIWVPLMLRLYADKEYIGDRIALRAALERLTLDYSLESLTRIDALLRTIRKGQAPVYGDFITHPDTVNFLQFLAFYFATTVARNGPYVLTWHTYEEAQKLGMGWDLAFELTHWARLNDALYSPLLTINEILFGERQTSCTQHAQDIFRLNPPTPAEPDEEEGGLTLLAMEKAALDPEQAKACEEAGMMLAYGRFMSAGLQPTTPTILYPTQNGGGLMVPIMEESEEDAIYRADEILWSNPEKAAFAVLVRDAYHDYPPGQEKDVVVNLAVYGHAAMTVTVAAPYPVIAKDNSLRLHPVRINKCSLNRDYHESILDHVRIGMARYGSKKRED
;
A
#
# COMPACT_ATOMS: atom_id res chain seq x y z
N MET A 1 -14.13 26.27 10.04
CA MET A 1 -13.13 25.33 10.59
C MET A 1 -12.90 24.25 9.55
N ASP A 2 -11.65 23.94 9.24
CA ASP A 2 -11.33 22.78 8.39
C ASP A 2 -11.28 21.53 9.26
N TRP A 3 -12.25 20.65 9.08
CA TRP A 3 -12.39 19.45 9.90
C TRP A 3 -11.37 18.35 9.56
N ASN A 4 -10.80 18.35 8.36
CA ASN A 4 -9.72 17.42 7.99
C ASN A 4 -8.42 17.81 8.68
N ARG A 5 -8.14 19.12 8.72
CA ARG A 5 -7.04 19.66 9.53
C ARG A 5 -7.26 19.38 11.02
N ALA A 6 -8.46 19.63 11.54
CA ALA A 6 -8.78 19.34 12.93
C ALA A 6 -8.60 17.84 13.27
N ALA A 7 -9.03 16.92 12.41
CA ALA A 7 -8.84 15.50 12.63
C ALA A 7 -7.37 15.13 12.85
N ARG A 8 -6.47 15.65 12.01
CA ARG A 8 -5.01 15.46 12.15
C ARG A 8 -4.47 16.05 13.45
N GLU A 9 -4.81 17.30 13.74
CA GLU A 9 -4.34 17.99 14.96
C GLU A 9 -4.74 17.26 16.24
N TYR A 10 -5.96 16.70 16.29
CA TYR A 10 -6.44 15.94 17.44
C TYR A 10 -5.69 14.62 17.62
N LEU A 11 -5.53 13.86 16.53
CA LEU A 11 -4.83 12.58 16.55
C LEU A 11 -3.34 12.75 16.89
N ASP A 12 -2.69 13.78 16.33
CA ASP A 12 -1.30 14.12 16.62
C ASP A 12 -1.10 14.53 18.08
N ALA A 13 -2.02 15.35 18.63
CA ALA A 13 -1.98 15.76 20.03
C ALA A 13 -2.10 14.54 20.96
N TYR A 14 -3.03 13.62 20.66
CA TYR A 14 -3.17 12.37 21.41
C TYR A 14 -1.92 11.49 21.32
N ALA A 15 -1.35 11.31 20.12
CA ALA A 15 -0.13 10.53 19.91
C ALA A 15 1.06 11.08 20.71
N ARG A 16 1.17 12.41 20.82
CA ARG A 16 2.19 13.11 21.61
C ARG A 16 1.87 13.19 23.10
N GLN A 17 0.73 12.64 23.53
CA GLN A 17 0.22 12.75 24.90
C GLN A 17 0.03 14.21 25.38
N GLN A 18 -0.21 15.12 24.44
CA GLN A 18 -0.39 16.54 24.69
C GLN A 18 -1.89 16.89 24.64
N ASP A 19 -2.36 17.67 25.62
CA ASP A 19 -3.73 18.19 25.60
C ASP A 19 -3.83 19.36 24.61
N LEU A 20 -5.00 19.53 23.99
CA LEU A 20 -5.25 20.65 23.08
C LEU A 20 -5.49 21.96 23.85
N PRO A 21 -5.20 23.13 23.24
CA PRO A 21 -5.60 24.42 23.82
C PRO A 21 -7.10 24.46 24.17
N GLY A 22 -7.40 24.76 25.42
CA GLY A 22 -8.77 24.78 25.97
C GLY A 22 -9.24 23.45 26.58
N GLY A 23 -8.40 22.40 26.56
CA GLY A 23 -8.60 21.15 27.27
C GLY A 23 -9.61 20.18 26.64
N ILE A 24 -9.30 18.88 26.74
CA ILE A 24 -10.20 17.78 26.40
C ILE A 24 -10.74 17.15 27.68
N ARG A 25 -12.07 17.07 27.81
CA ARG A 25 -12.68 16.38 28.95
C ARG A 25 -12.29 14.89 28.94
N PHE A 26 -11.98 14.31 30.09
CA PHE A 26 -11.55 12.91 30.24
C PHE A 26 -10.26 12.53 29.49
N PHE A 27 -9.41 13.50 29.11
CA PHE A 27 -8.18 13.21 28.35
C PHE A 27 -7.28 12.17 29.02
N LYS A 28 -7.07 12.25 30.34
CA LYS A 28 -6.30 11.24 31.08
C LYS A 28 -6.92 9.84 31.00
N ALA A 29 -8.24 9.74 30.97
CA ALA A 29 -8.92 8.45 30.86
C ALA A 29 -8.79 7.89 29.43
N LEU A 30 -8.81 8.74 28.39
CA LEU A 30 -8.47 8.35 27.02
C LEU A 30 -7.02 7.85 26.90
N GLN A 31 -6.07 8.48 27.59
CA GLN A 31 -4.68 8.01 27.63
C GLN A 31 -4.57 6.63 28.29
N GLN A 32 -5.31 6.39 29.38
CA GLN A 32 -5.36 5.11 30.07
C GLN A 32 -6.01 4.00 29.24
N ALA A 33 -7.00 4.34 28.41
CA ALA A 33 -7.65 3.39 27.49
C ALA A 33 -6.72 2.89 26.38
N ARG A 34 -5.56 3.53 26.15
CA ARG A 34 -4.54 3.15 25.15
C ARG A 34 -5.17 2.90 23.77
N LEU A 35 -5.58 3.96 23.11
CA LEU A 35 -6.17 3.88 21.77
C LEU A 35 -5.06 3.65 20.74
N ASP A 36 -4.76 2.39 20.44
CA ASP A 36 -3.60 1.95 19.63
C ASP A 36 -3.98 1.45 18.22
N GLY A 37 -5.24 1.62 17.83
CA GLY A 37 -5.75 1.23 16.51
C GLY A 37 -6.02 -0.28 16.35
N THR A 38 -5.83 -1.08 17.41
CA THR A 38 -6.18 -2.51 17.43
C THR A 38 -7.66 -2.74 17.73
N PRO A 39 -8.24 -3.91 17.36
CA PRO A 39 -9.61 -4.24 17.77
C PRO A 39 -9.82 -4.16 19.29
N ALA A 40 -8.83 -4.58 20.08
CA ALA A 40 -8.87 -4.51 21.55
C ALA A 40 -8.97 -3.08 22.08
N SER A 41 -8.46 -2.09 21.34
CA SER A 41 -8.63 -0.69 21.73
C SER A 41 -10.07 -0.16 21.58
N LEU A 42 -10.90 -0.80 20.73
CA LEU A 42 -12.33 -0.52 20.67
C LEU A 42 -13.05 -1.00 21.94
N ASP A 43 -12.72 -2.19 22.45
CA ASP A 43 -13.28 -2.71 23.70
C ASP A 43 -12.91 -1.83 24.90
N ARG A 44 -11.65 -1.36 24.94
CA ARG A 44 -11.18 -0.42 25.97
C ARG A 44 -11.92 0.92 25.90
N LEU A 45 -12.22 1.40 24.69
CA LEU A 45 -13.03 2.60 24.49
C LEU A 45 -14.48 2.39 24.94
N ASP A 46 -15.09 1.24 24.66
CA ASP A 46 -16.43 0.91 25.15
C ASP A 46 -16.50 0.89 26.67
N ALA A 47 -15.55 0.22 27.32
CA ALA A 47 -15.44 0.19 28.77
C ALA A 47 -15.25 1.60 29.36
N LEU A 48 -14.47 2.46 28.70
CA LEU A 48 -14.31 3.85 29.11
C LEU A 48 -15.64 4.63 29.00
N LEU A 49 -16.36 4.50 27.89
CA LEU A 49 -17.64 5.20 27.70
C LEU A 49 -18.70 4.76 28.72
N GLU A 50 -18.72 3.47 29.08
CA GLU A 50 -19.60 2.98 30.15
C GLU A 50 -19.24 3.55 31.52
N GLN A 51 -17.94 3.63 31.85
CA GLN A 51 -17.50 4.26 33.10
C GLN A 51 -17.85 5.75 33.16
N ILE A 52 -17.75 6.45 32.02
CA ILE A 52 -18.13 7.86 31.90
C ILE A 52 -19.64 8.00 32.12
N HIS A 53 -20.46 7.16 31.49
CA HIS A 53 -21.90 7.13 31.69
C HIS A 53 -22.25 6.98 33.19
N ASP A 54 -21.67 5.98 33.86
CA ASP A 54 -22.01 5.64 35.24
C ASP A 54 -21.54 6.72 36.26
N LYS A 55 -20.44 7.42 35.99
CA LYS A 55 -19.74 8.24 37.01
C LYS A 55 -19.71 9.74 36.73
N ALA A 56 -19.83 10.17 35.48
CA ALA A 56 -19.58 11.57 35.12
C ALA A 56 -20.81 12.48 35.23
N GLY A 57 -22.02 11.92 35.28
CA GLY A 57 -23.27 12.69 35.35
C GLY A 57 -23.51 13.60 34.13
N LEU A 58 -22.96 13.22 32.96
CA LEU A 58 -23.12 13.95 31.70
C LEU A 58 -24.59 13.95 31.25
N LYS A 59 -25.02 15.07 30.67
CA LYS A 59 -26.31 15.21 29.99
C LYS A 59 -26.08 15.27 28.48
N ALA A 60 -27.07 14.84 27.70
CA ALA A 60 -26.99 14.86 26.24
C ALA A 60 -26.70 16.28 25.68
N ALA A 61 -27.21 17.32 26.34
CA ALA A 61 -26.95 18.72 25.97
C ALA A 61 -25.44 19.09 26.04
N ASP A 62 -24.68 18.47 26.92
CA ASP A 62 -23.26 18.78 27.13
C ASP A 62 -22.41 18.45 25.89
N LEU A 63 -22.80 17.43 25.10
CA LEU A 63 -22.17 17.12 23.80
C LEU A 63 -22.23 18.27 22.79
N SER A 64 -23.15 19.22 22.99
CA SER A 64 -23.39 20.35 22.11
C SER A 64 -23.11 21.71 22.76
N GLN A 65 -23.00 21.80 24.08
CA GLN A 65 -22.86 23.08 24.80
C GLN A 65 -21.55 23.23 25.58
N ASP A 66 -20.95 22.14 26.06
CA ASP A 66 -19.67 22.19 26.78
C ASP A 66 -18.51 22.02 25.78
N PRO A 67 -17.65 23.03 25.58
CA PRO A 67 -16.52 22.93 24.65
C PRO A 67 -15.57 21.77 24.97
N ALA A 68 -15.28 21.49 26.24
CA ALA A 68 -14.36 20.42 26.62
C ALA A 68 -14.96 19.03 26.32
N VAL A 69 -16.27 18.86 26.49
CA VAL A 69 -17.02 17.64 26.12
C VAL A 69 -17.13 17.51 24.60
N GLN A 70 -17.35 18.61 23.87
CA GLN A 70 -17.32 18.59 22.41
C GLN A 70 -15.96 18.13 21.87
N ARG A 71 -14.84 18.63 22.42
CA ARG A 71 -13.50 18.19 22.03
C ARG A 71 -13.27 16.71 22.34
N PHE A 72 -13.75 16.23 23.49
CA PHE A 72 -13.74 14.80 23.80
C PHE A 72 -14.48 13.98 22.74
N ALA A 73 -15.71 14.37 22.41
CA ALA A 73 -16.51 13.67 21.42
C ALA A 73 -15.89 13.69 20.02
N ASN A 74 -15.26 14.81 19.64
CA ASN A 74 -14.52 14.94 18.38
C ASN A 74 -13.27 14.04 18.38
N MET A 75 -12.49 14.02 19.46
CA MET A 75 -11.31 13.16 19.59
C MET A 75 -11.65 11.69 19.39
N VAL A 76 -12.68 11.21 20.09
CA VAL A 76 -13.15 9.83 19.95
C VAL A 76 -13.66 9.57 18.53
N SER A 77 -14.39 10.52 17.94
CA SER A 77 -14.90 10.41 16.57
C SER A 77 -13.77 10.29 15.54
N PHE A 78 -12.72 11.11 15.66
CA PHE A 78 -11.56 11.06 14.76
C PHE A 78 -10.76 9.78 14.94
N TYR A 79 -10.63 9.29 16.17
CA TYR A 79 -9.99 8.00 16.42
C TYR A 79 -10.77 6.84 15.79
N ILE A 80 -12.10 6.80 15.97
CA ILE A 80 -12.97 5.81 15.32
C ILE A 80 -12.86 5.90 13.79
N GLY A 81 -12.84 7.12 13.24
CA GLY A 81 -12.67 7.32 11.80
C GLY A 81 -11.27 6.95 11.29
N SER A 82 -10.22 7.16 12.08
CA SER A 82 -8.86 6.69 11.74
C SER A 82 -8.80 5.15 11.70
N TYR A 83 -9.43 4.48 12.67
CA TYR A 83 -9.59 3.02 12.67
C TYR A 83 -10.33 2.53 11.41
N LEU A 84 -11.37 3.24 10.99
CA LEU A 84 -12.15 2.94 9.79
C LEU A 84 -11.36 3.20 8.50
N SER A 85 -10.72 4.36 8.36
CA SER A 85 -9.88 4.75 7.21
C SER A 85 -8.83 3.69 6.91
N ALA A 86 -8.12 3.27 7.97
CA ALA A 86 -7.12 2.21 7.91
C ALA A 86 -7.69 0.85 7.48
N ARG A 87 -9.00 0.65 7.38
CA ARG A 87 -9.65 -0.61 7.02
C ARG A 87 -10.53 -0.55 5.77
N ILE A 88 -10.69 0.64 5.20
CA ILE A 88 -11.36 0.86 3.91
C ILE A 88 -10.39 1.27 2.80
N GLY A 89 -9.12 1.54 3.14
CA GLY A 89 -8.05 1.80 2.17
C GLY A 89 -8.12 3.18 1.51
N THR A 90 -8.90 4.10 2.09
CA THR A 90 -9.04 5.47 1.60
C THR A 90 -9.32 6.41 2.77
N ASP A 91 -8.86 7.64 2.64
CA ASP A 91 -9.04 8.66 3.66
C ASP A 91 -10.49 9.12 3.78
N LEU A 92 -10.90 9.42 5.01
CA LEU A 92 -12.18 10.02 5.29
C LEU A 92 -12.11 11.53 5.10
N THR A 93 -13.03 12.07 4.31
CA THR A 93 -13.27 13.51 4.26
C THR A 93 -14.21 13.91 5.40
N TRP A 94 -13.78 14.85 6.22
CA TRP A 94 -14.55 15.36 7.36
C TRP A 94 -15.21 16.70 7.06
N GLY A 95 -16.41 16.90 7.60
CA GLY A 95 -17.14 18.16 7.48
C GLY A 95 -18.35 18.23 8.41
N THR A 96 -18.98 19.39 8.45
CA THR A 96 -20.30 19.53 9.07
C THR A 96 -21.38 18.92 8.18
N ARG A 97 -22.57 18.69 8.75
CA ARG A 97 -23.75 18.28 8.00
C ARG A 97 -24.03 19.20 6.82
N GLU A 98 -23.97 20.51 7.02
CA GLU A 98 -24.25 21.51 5.98
C GLU A 98 -23.22 21.44 4.86
N GLN A 99 -21.93 21.30 5.22
CA GLN A 99 -20.85 21.16 4.24
C GLN A 99 -21.02 19.89 3.40
N MET A 100 -21.37 18.77 4.03
CA MET A 100 -21.56 17.49 3.34
C MET A 100 -22.81 17.50 2.46
N LEU A 101 -23.93 18.07 2.91
CA LEU A 101 -25.13 18.22 2.09
C LEU A 101 -24.91 19.16 0.89
N ALA A 102 -24.08 20.20 1.05
CA ALA A 102 -23.74 21.09 -0.05
C ALA A 102 -22.82 20.41 -1.08
N GLN A 103 -21.87 19.59 -0.63
CA GLN A 103 -20.90 18.93 -1.50
C GLN A 103 -21.45 17.65 -2.16
N TYR A 104 -22.35 16.93 -1.50
CA TYR A 104 -22.93 15.68 -2.00
C TYR A 104 -24.46 15.63 -1.75
N PRO A 105 -25.25 16.45 -2.46
CA PRO A 105 -26.68 16.64 -2.19
C PRO A 105 -27.53 15.39 -2.42
N ASP A 106 -27.17 14.57 -3.40
CA ASP A 106 -27.94 13.36 -3.77
C ASP A 106 -27.54 12.12 -2.96
N THR A 107 -26.46 12.20 -2.18
CA THR A 107 -25.86 11.05 -1.50
C THR A 107 -26.38 10.89 -0.05
N PHE A 108 -26.96 11.94 0.55
CA PHE A 108 -27.31 11.95 1.96
C PHE A 108 -28.77 12.30 2.24
N LYS A 109 -29.38 11.58 3.18
CA LYS A 109 -30.59 11.98 3.90
C LYS A 109 -30.30 12.08 5.39
N LEU A 110 -29.37 12.96 5.76
CA LEU A 110 -29.04 13.21 7.18
C LEU A 110 -30.06 14.18 7.79
N GLY A 111 -30.78 13.75 8.81
CA GLY A 111 -31.67 14.60 9.59
C GLY A 111 -30.91 15.68 10.37
N ASP A 112 -31.60 16.74 10.79
CA ASP A 112 -31.04 17.78 11.65
C ASP A 112 -31.02 17.31 13.10
N LYS A 113 -29.92 16.68 13.51
CA LYS A 113 -29.73 16.15 14.86
C LYS A 113 -28.33 16.51 15.38
N PRO A 114 -28.14 16.73 16.69
CA PRO A 114 -26.84 17.09 17.27
C PRO A 114 -25.73 16.08 16.94
N GLU A 115 -26.05 14.79 16.88
CA GLU A 115 -25.12 13.73 16.50
C GLU A 115 -24.68 13.79 15.03
N ASN A 116 -25.37 14.53 14.17
CA ASN A 116 -24.98 14.67 12.77
C ASN A 116 -24.08 15.88 12.52
N ARG A 117 -23.66 16.62 13.56
CA ARG A 117 -22.84 17.84 13.40
C ARG A 117 -21.44 17.59 12.83
N LEU A 118 -20.93 16.37 12.95
CA LEU A 118 -19.64 15.94 12.42
C LEU A 118 -19.85 14.67 11.61
N VAL A 119 -19.53 14.75 10.32
CA VAL A 119 -19.77 13.70 9.34
C VAL A 119 -18.45 13.36 8.67
N ALA A 120 -18.15 12.06 8.58
CA ALA A 120 -17.10 11.53 7.74
C ALA A 120 -17.71 10.99 6.44
N TYR A 121 -16.99 11.11 5.33
CA TYR A 121 -17.40 10.61 4.02
C TYR A 121 -16.25 9.95 3.28
N ALA A 122 -16.53 8.78 2.69
CA ALA A 122 -15.65 8.10 1.74
C ALA A 122 -16.48 7.11 0.92
N LEU A 123 -16.02 6.74 -0.29
CA LEU A 123 -16.63 5.71 -1.13
C LEU A 123 -18.16 5.85 -1.32
N GLY A 124 -18.67 7.08 -1.43
CA GLY A 124 -20.12 7.32 -1.58
C GLY A 124 -20.94 7.09 -0.31
N LYS A 125 -20.31 6.92 0.87
CA LYS A 125 -20.97 6.60 2.14
C LYS A 125 -20.62 7.61 3.22
N ALA A 126 -21.65 8.08 3.93
CA ALA A 126 -21.48 8.87 5.16
C ALA A 126 -21.36 7.96 6.38
N PHE A 127 -20.57 8.43 7.34
CA PHE A 127 -20.41 7.85 8.65
C PHE A 127 -20.52 8.94 9.72
N THR A 128 -21.37 8.71 10.73
CA THR A 128 -21.64 9.64 11.82
C THR A 128 -21.22 9.03 13.17
N PRO A 129 -19.92 9.08 13.52
CA PRO A 129 -19.41 8.44 14.74
C PRO A 129 -20.05 8.97 16.02
N LEU A 130 -20.51 10.23 16.02
CA LEU A 130 -21.21 10.82 17.16
C LEU A 130 -22.56 10.14 17.45
N THR A 131 -23.19 9.48 16.47
CA THR A 131 -24.40 8.67 16.70
C THR A 131 -24.09 7.52 17.66
N TYR A 132 -22.96 6.84 17.47
CA TYR A 132 -22.50 5.79 18.37
C TYR A 132 -22.24 6.34 19.77
N LEU A 133 -21.49 7.45 19.89
CA LEU A 133 -21.22 8.07 21.19
C LEU A 133 -22.51 8.45 21.92
N HIS A 134 -23.47 9.06 21.21
CA HIS A 134 -24.74 9.44 21.80
C HIS A 134 -25.52 8.22 22.30
N GLN A 135 -25.56 7.13 21.53
CA GLN A 135 -26.19 5.88 21.94
C GLN A 135 -25.52 5.32 23.20
N LYS A 136 -24.20 5.13 23.17
CA LYS A 136 -23.43 4.52 24.26
C LYS A 136 -23.50 5.33 25.56
N LEU A 137 -23.50 6.67 25.46
CA LEU A 137 -23.52 7.56 26.62
C LEU A 137 -24.92 7.88 27.16
N PHE A 138 -26.00 7.77 26.38
CA PHE A 138 -27.31 8.28 26.81
C PHE A 138 -28.52 7.40 26.53
N ALA A 139 -28.47 6.49 25.55
CA ALA A 139 -29.67 5.80 25.08
C ALA A 139 -29.60 4.27 25.21
N GLN A 140 -28.53 3.63 24.73
CA GLN A 140 -28.43 2.19 24.62
C GLN A 140 -27.03 1.71 24.99
N ARG A 141 -26.91 1.17 26.21
CA ARG A 141 -25.62 0.77 26.81
C ARG A 141 -24.98 -0.43 26.12
N ASP A 142 -25.80 -1.38 25.66
CA ASP A 142 -25.33 -2.69 25.19
C ASP A 142 -24.85 -2.68 23.73
N VAL A 143 -24.76 -1.51 23.08
CA VAL A 143 -24.19 -1.40 21.74
C VAL A 143 -22.67 -1.57 21.83
N SER A 144 -22.12 -2.51 21.06
CA SER A 144 -20.69 -2.69 20.89
C SER A 144 -20.17 -1.81 19.75
N LEU A 145 -19.09 -1.06 20.00
CA LEU A 145 -18.40 -0.31 18.94
C LEU A 145 -17.83 -1.24 17.88
N GLN A 146 -17.27 -2.38 18.29
CA GLN A 146 -16.73 -3.36 17.36
C GLN A 146 -17.81 -3.88 16.41
N THR A 147 -18.98 -4.27 16.92
CA THR A 147 -20.10 -4.72 16.07
C THR A 147 -20.60 -3.60 15.14
N THR A 148 -20.70 -2.38 15.64
CA THR A 148 -21.14 -1.21 14.85
C THR A 148 -20.17 -0.89 13.72
N LEU A 149 -18.87 -0.88 14.02
CA LEU A 149 -17.83 -0.69 13.01
C LEU A 149 -17.75 -1.84 12.04
N GLN A 150 -18.04 -3.07 12.47
CA GLN A 150 -18.07 -4.22 11.58
C GLN A 150 -19.14 -4.07 10.50
N GLN A 151 -20.37 -3.71 10.89
CA GLN A 151 -21.47 -3.44 9.95
C GLN A 151 -21.17 -2.26 9.02
N THR A 152 -20.48 -1.26 9.55
CA THR A 152 -20.02 -0.10 8.78
C THR A 152 -19.00 -0.55 7.74
N LEU A 153 -17.98 -1.31 8.15
CA LEU A 153 -16.95 -1.88 7.27
C LEU A 153 -17.55 -2.74 6.16
N ASP A 154 -18.54 -3.58 6.45
CA ASP A 154 -19.21 -4.40 5.42
C ASP A 154 -19.83 -3.52 4.32
N THR A 155 -20.44 -2.39 4.73
CA THR A 155 -21.03 -1.41 3.80
C THR A 155 -19.96 -0.71 2.95
N TYR A 156 -18.83 -0.33 3.56
CA TYR A 156 -17.73 0.30 2.84
C TYR A 156 -16.99 -0.68 1.93
N HIS A 157 -16.78 -1.92 2.35
CA HIS A 157 -16.17 -2.97 1.52
C HIS A 157 -17.06 -3.33 0.32
N ALA A 158 -18.38 -3.35 0.49
CA ALA A 158 -19.30 -3.50 -0.64
C ALA A 158 -19.19 -2.34 -1.65
N ALA A 159 -18.98 -1.11 -1.18
CA ALA A 159 -18.73 0.03 -2.06
C ALA A 159 -17.34 -0.05 -2.72
N ALA A 160 -16.31 -0.40 -1.97
CA ALA A 160 -14.94 -0.57 -2.48
C ALA A 160 -14.86 -1.60 -3.60
N ARG A 161 -15.61 -2.72 -3.50
CA ARG A 161 -15.69 -3.76 -4.53
C ARG A 161 -16.20 -3.29 -5.88
N GLN A 162 -16.83 -2.11 -5.97
CA GLN A 162 -17.27 -1.54 -7.24
C GLN A 162 -16.11 -0.97 -8.05
N ASP A 163 -14.98 -0.65 -7.40
CA ASP A 163 -13.76 -0.20 -8.05
C ASP A 163 -12.62 -1.17 -7.71
N PRO A 164 -12.19 -2.01 -8.67
CA PRO A 164 -11.16 -3.00 -8.41
C PRO A 164 -9.80 -2.37 -8.10
N ASN A 165 -9.55 -1.12 -8.49
CA ASN A 165 -8.32 -0.41 -8.13
C ASN A 165 -8.30 -0.04 -6.64
N ILE A 166 -9.46 0.10 -6.00
CA ILE A 166 -9.58 0.26 -4.54
C ILE A 166 -9.56 -1.10 -3.85
N TRP A 167 -10.41 -2.02 -4.32
CA TRP A 167 -10.66 -3.28 -3.62
C TRP A 167 -9.46 -4.20 -3.60
N VAL A 168 -8.73 -4.33 -4.71
CA VAL A 168 -7.60 -5.26 -4.82
C VAL A 168 -6.48 -4.94 -3.81
N PRO A 169 -5.89 -3.72 -3.78
CA PRO A 169 -4.85 -3.41 -2.79
C PRO A 169 -5.39 -3.48 -1.36
N LEU A 170 -6.65 -3.10 -1.13
CA LEU A 170 -7.28 -3.21 0.18
C LEU A 170 -7.34 -4.67 0.64
N MET A 171 -7.86 -5.57 -0.21
CA MET A 171 -8.01 -6.98 0.11
C MET A 171 -6.67 -7.66 0.42
N LEU A 172 -5.64 -7.39 -0.39
CA LEU A 172 -4.29 -7.92 -0.17
C LEU A 172 -3.68 -7.43 1.13
N ARG A 173 -3.87 -6.14 1.47
CA ARG A 173 -3.40 -5.55 2.72
C ARG A 173 -4.12 -6.11 3.93
N LEU A 174 -5.46 -6.14 3.91
CA LEU A 174 -6.25 -6.71 5.00
C LEU A 174 -5.88 -8.17 5.26
N TYR A 175 -5.58 -8.94 4.22
CA TYR A 175 -5.07 -10.30 4.38
C TYR A 175 -3.70 -10.32 5.07
N ALA A 176 -2.75 -9.49 4.64
CA ALA A 176 -1.42 -9.41 5.22
C ALA A 176 -1.45 -8.99 6.69
N ASP A 177 -2.31 -8.03 7.05
CA ASP A 177 -2.49 -7.53 8.40
C ASP A 177 -3.34 -8.48 9.28
N LYS A 178 -3.78 -9.61 8.72
CA LYS A 178 -4.68 -10.59 9.35
C LYS A 178 -6.00 -9.98 9.82
N GLU A 179 -6.43 -8.93 9.15
CA GLU A 179 -7.66 -8.21 9.44
C GLU A 179 -8.87 -8.81 8.72
N TYR A 180 -10.03 -8.23 9.00
CA TYR A 180 -11.32 -8.67 8.50
C TYR A 180 -11.53 -8.30 7.02
N ILE A 181 -12.01 -9.25 6.21
CA ILE A 181 -12.27 -9.12 4.76
C ILE A 181 -13.70 -9.57 4.44
N GLY A 182 -14.72 -9.09 5.15
CA GLY A 182 -16.10 -9.53 4.91
C GLY A 182 -16.33 -11.02 5.19
N ASP A 183 -17.27 -11.61 4.42
CA ASP A 183 -17.48 -13.06 4.32
C ASP A 183 -16.15 -13.76 4.01
N ARG A 184 -15.82 -14.78 4.79
CA ARG A 184 -14.44 -15.20 5.11
C ARG A 184 -13.69 -15.72 3.88
N ILE A 185 -12.37 -15.53 3.79
CA ILE A 185 -11.57 -16.25 2.77
C ILE A 185 -11.54 -17.75 3.11
N ALA A 186 -12.06 -18.60 2.22
CA ALA A 186 -11.96 -20.05 2.36
C ALA A 186 -10.51 -20.52 2.41
N LEU A 187 -10.25 -21.67 3.04
CA LEU A 187 -8.90 -22.26 3.13
C LEU A 187 -7.84 -21.33 3.76
N ARG A 188 -8.25 -20.37 4.60
CA ARG A 188 -7.35 -19.41 5.27
C ARG A 188 -6.18 -20.08 5.99
N ALA A 189 -6.43 -21.16 6.73
CA ALA A 189 -5.39 -21.91 7.41
C ALA A 189 -4.34 -22.53 6.46
N ALA A 190 -4.73 -22.84 5.21
CA ALA A 190 -3.79 -23.30 4.19
C ALA A 190 -2.99 -22.13 3.61
N LEU A 191 -3.64 -20.98 3.35
CA LEU A 191 -2.96 -19.76 2.89
C LEU A 191 -1.98 -19.22 3.93
N GLU A 192 -2.31 -19.27 5.23
CA GLU A 192 -1.43 -18.81 6.32
C GLU A 192 -0.16 -19.65 6.47
N ARG A 193 -0.15 -20.89 5.95
CA ARG A 193 1.04 -21.74 5.89
C ARG A 193 1.93 -21.41 4.70
N LEU A 194 1.43 -20.63 3.74
CA LEU A 194 2.23 -20.19 2.60
C LEU A 194 3.00 -18.92 2.97
N THR A 195 4.29 -18.90 2.68
CA THR A 195 5.05 -17.65 2.66
C THR A 195 4.68 -16.87 1.41
N LEU A 196 3.84 -15.85 1.54
CA LEU A 196 3.41 -14.98 0.45
C LEU A 196 4.21 -13.67 0.50
N ASP A 197 5.36 -13.64 -0.19
CA ASP A 197 6.35 -12.57 -0.17
C ASP A 197 6.47 -11.79 -1.50
N TYR A 198 5.51 -12.00 -2.41
CA TYR A 198 5.47 -11.45 -3.77
C TYR A 198 6.70 -11.80 -4.64
N SER A 199 7.45 -12.84 -4.31
CA SER A 199 8.47 -13.41 -5.20
C SER A 199 7.84 -14.36 -6.23
N LEU A 200 8.53 -14.63 -7.34
CA LEU A 200 8.10 -15.67 -8.29
C LEU A 200 8.00 -17.06 -7.64
N GLU A 201 8.80 -17.35 -6.62
CA GLU A 201 8.71 -18.64 -5.92
C GLU A 201 7.45 -18.76 -5.05
N SER A 202 6.89 -17.64 -4.59
CA SER A 202 5.58 -17.66 -3.93
C SER A 202 4.46 -18.15 -4.86
N LEU A 203 4.60 -17.94 -6.17
CA LEU A 203 3.68 -18.49 -7.17
C LEU A 203 3.79 -20.00 -7.26
N THR A 204 5.00 -20.56 -7.17
CA THR A 204 5.21 -22.01 -7.11
C THR A 204 4.55 -22.63 -5.87
N ARG A 205 4.55 -21.92 -4.74
CA ARG A 205 3.83 -22.35 -3.53
C ARG A 205 2.30 -22.32 -3.71
N ILE A 206 1.79 -21.30 -4.39
CA ILE A 206 0.37 -21.24 -4.79
C ILE A 206 0.02 -22.39 -5.73
N ASP A 207 0.85 -22.69 -6.72
CA ASP A 207 0.66 -23.84 -7.62
C ASP A 207 0.58 -25.16 -6.84
N ALA A 208 1.47 -25.36 -5.88
CA ALA A 208 1.48 -26.55 -5.02
C ALA A 208 0.21 -26.65 -4.17
N LEU A 209 -0.25 -25.53 -3.60
CA LEU A 209 -1.51 -25.47 -2.86
C LEU A 209 -2.70 -25.82 -3.75
N LEU A 210 -2.85 -25.17 -4.90
CA LEU A 210 -3.97 -25.40 -5.83
C LEU A 210 -4.01 -26.85 -6.32
N ARG A 211 -2.85 -27.44 -6.65
CA ARG A 211 -2.76 -28.86 -7.04
C ARG A 211 -3.11 -29.81 -5.88
N THR A 212 -2.76 -29.45 -4.65
CA THR A 212 -3.11 -30.23 -3.46
C THR A 212 -4.62 -30.19 -3.22
N ILE A 213 -5.25 -29.03 -3.33
CA ILE A 213 -6.71 -28.87 -3.22
C ILE A 213 -7.39 -29.68 -4.32
N ARG A 214 -6.95 -29.55 -5.57
CA ARG A 214 -7.49 -30.29 -6.70
C ARG A 214 -7.47 -31.80 -6.50
N LYS A 215 -6.33 -32.35 -6.05
CA LYS A 215 -6.18 -33.80 -5.85
C LYS A 215 -6.86 -34.32 -4.59
N GLY A 216 -6.85 -33.54 -3.51
CA GLY A 216 -7.33 -33.97 -2.19
C GLY A 216 -8.81 -33.72 -1.96
N GLN A 217 -9.33 -32.57 -2.38
CA GLN A 217 -10.72 -32.17 -2.17
C GLN A 217 -11.59 -32.35 -3.42
N ALA A 218 -10.99 -32.35 -4.61
CA ALA A 218 -11.68 -32.45 -5.91
C ALA A 218 -12.90 -31.50 -6.00
N PRO A 219 -12.68 -30.18 -5.84
CA PRO A 219 -13.78 -29.22 -5.78
C PRO A 219 -14.58 -29.20 -7.09
N VAL A 220 -15.91 -29.10 -6.96
CA VAL A 220 -16.83 -28.93 -8.09
C VAL A 220 -16.86 -27.45 -8.48
N TYR A 221 -16.54 -27.15 -9.74
CA TYR A 221 -16.41 -25.79 -10.24
C TYR A 221 -17.62 -24.89 -9.90
N GLY A 222 -18.83 -25.33 -10.22
CA GLY A 222 -20.05 -24.53 -10.03
C GLY A 222 -20.32 -24.14 -8.58
N ASP A 223 -20.06 -25.04 -7.63
CA ASP A 223 -20.23 -24.74 -6.19
C ASP A 223 -19.12 -23.80 -5.70
N PHE A 224 -17.90 -23.98 -6.21
CA PHE A 224 -16.73 -23.24 -5.76
C PHE A 224 -16.73 -21.77 -6.21
N ILE A 225 -17.33 -21.45 -7.36
CA ILE A 225 -17.44 -20.08 -7.86
C ILE A 225 -18.70 -19.34 -7.40
N THR A 226 -19.60 -19.99 -6.65
CA THR A 226 -20.86 -19.40 -6.17
C THR A 226 -20.86 -19.10 -4.67
N HIS A 227 -20.08 -19.83 -3.87
CA HIS A 227 -19.92 -19.53 -2.44
C HIS A 227 -19.02 -18.31 -2.21
N PRO A 228 -19.45 -17.29 -1.42
CA PRO A 228 -18.68 -16.07 -1.19
C PRO A 228 -17.26 -16.34 -0.68
N ASP A 229 -17.10 -17.31 0.23
CA ASP A 229 -15.83 -17.59 0.85
C ASP A 229 -14.79 -18.15 -0.14
N THR A 230 -15.23 -19.04 -1.03
CA THR A 230 -14.37 -19.65 -2.06
C THR A 230 -14.13 -18.69 -3.23
N VAL A 231 -15.09 -17.81 -3.54
CA VAL A 231 -14.89 -16.69 -4.46
C VAL A 231 -13.79 -15.76 -3.95
N ASN A 232 -13.85 -15.36 -2.67
CA ASN A 232 -12.82 -14.51 -2.06
C ASN A 232 -11.45 -15.22 -2.06
N PHE A 233 -11.39 -16.54 -1.87
CA PHE A 233 -10.15 -17.31 -2.00
C PHE A 233 -9.56 -17.24 -3.43
N LEU A 234 -10.38 -17.45 -4.46
CA LEU A 234 -9.92 -17.40 -5.85
C LEU A 234 -9.47 -15.98 -6.25
N GLN A 235 -10.26 -14.97 -5.89
CA GLN A 235 -9.94 -13.57 -6.14
C GLN A 235 -8.65 -13.16 -5.43
N PHE A 236 -8.46 -13.55 -4.17
CA PHE A 236 -7.22 -13.28 -3.44
C PHE A 236 -6.00 -13.81 -4.19
N LEU A 237 -6.02 -15.08 -4.60
CA LEU A 237 -4.90 -15.69 -5.32
C LEU A 237 -4.64 -15.04 -6.68
N ALA A 238 -5.71 -14.69 -7.40
CA ALA A 238 -5.63 -14.02 -8.70
C ALA A 238 -5.04 -12.61 -8.59
N PHE A 239 -5.49 -11.83 -7.60
CA PHE A 239 -4.97 -10.49 -7.30
C PHE A 239 -3.51 -10.54 -6.85
N TYR A 240 -3.17 -11.49 -5.99
CA TYR A 240 -1.82 -11.71 -5.54
C TYR A 240 -0.90 -12.11 -6.71
N PHE A 241 -1.35 -12.99 -7.62
CA PHE A 241 -0.60 -13.39 -8.82
C PHE A 241 -0.26 -12.17 -9.69
N ALA A 242 -1.27 -11.39 -10.11
CA ALA A 242 -1.04 -10.25 -10.99
C ALA A 242 -0.15 -9.18 -10.33
N THR A 243 -0.33 -8.94 -9.03
CA THR A 243 0.51 -8.01 -8.26
C THR A 243 1.95 -8.52 -8.14
N THR A 244 2.15 -9.83 -8.01
CA THR A 244 3.48 -10.45 -8.02
C THR A 244 4.15 -10.26 -9.39
N VAL A 245 3.42 -10.51 -10.49
CA VAL A 245 3.95 -10.28 -11.85
C VAL A 245 4.36 -8.82 -12.04
N ALA A 246 3.49 -7.87 -11.66
CA ALA A 246 3.77 -6.45 -11.74
C ALA A 246 4.97 -6.02 -10.89
N ARG A 247 5.15 -6.59 -9.69
CA ARG A 247 6.29 -6.27 -8.80
C ARG A 247 7.62 -6.81 -9.31
N ASN A 248 7.61 -7.91 -10.06
CA ASN A 248 8.81 -8.54 -10.60
C ASN A 248 9.08 -8.14 -12.07
N GLY A 249 8.25 -7.27 -12.63
CA GLY A 249 8.37 -6.77 -14.00
C GLY A 249 8.30 -5.24 -14.08
N PRO A 250 8.62 -4.65 -15.23
CA PRO A 250 8.54 -3.22 -15.49
C PRO A 250 7.11 -2.82 -15.91
N TYR A 251 6.11 -3.20 -15.10
CA TYR A 251 4.71 -3.04 -15.44
C TYR A 251 4.00 -2.05 -14.53
N VAL A 252 3.19 -1.18 -15.13
CA VAL A 252 2.12 -0.48 -14.44
C VAL A 252 0.91 -1.40 -14.39
N LEU A 253 0.40 -1.69 -13.19
CA LEU A 253 -0.77 -2.52 -12.99
C LEU A 253 -2.00 -1.66 -12.71
N THR A 254 -3.00 -1.75 -13.58
CA THR A 254 -4.34 -1.23 -13.32
C THR A 254 -5.36 -2.37 -13.41
N TRP A 255 -6.46 -2.24 -12.68
CA TRP A 255 -7.55 -3.20 -12.70
C TRP A 255 -8.74 -2.66 -13.45
N HIS A 256 -9.41 -3.55 -14.18
CA HIS A 256 -10.65 -3.24 -14.89
C HIS A 256 -11.75 -4.23 -14.53
N THR A 257 -12.97 -3.72 -14.41
CA THR A 257 -14.15 -4.59 -14.34
C THR A 257 -14.40 -5.24 -15.71
N TYR A 258 -15.28 -6.25 -15.75
CA TYR A 258 -15.73 -6.84 -17.01
C TYR A 258 -16.29 -5.78 -17.98
N GLU A 259 -17.14 -4.87 -17.50
CA GLU A 259 -17.76 -3.83 -18.33
C GLU A 259 -16.73 -2.85 -18.88
N GLU A 260 -15.69 -2.53 -18.11
CA GLU A 260 -14.58 -1.69 -18.56
C GLU A 260 -13.72 -2.41 -19.59
N ALA A 261 -13.43 -3.70 -19.38
CA ALA A 261 -12.67 -4.51 -20.33
C ALA A 261 -13.44 -4.70 -21.66
N GLN A 262 -14.77 -4.83 -21.63
CA GLN A 262 -15.59 -4.86 -22.85
C GLN A 262 -15.44 -3.59 -23.70
N LYS A 263 -15.37 -2.41 -23.06
CA LYS A 263 -15.14 -1.14 -23.75
C LYS A 263 -13.77 -1.07 -24.44
N LEU A 264 -12.80 -1.86 -23.97
CA LEU A 264 -11.48 -2.02 -24.57
C LEU A 264 -11.46 -3.03 -25.74
N GLY A 265 -12.62 -3.55 -26.16
CA GLY A 265 -12.76 -4.41 -27.33
C GLY A 265 -12.84 -5.91 -27.04
N MET A 266 -13.01 -6.31 -25.77
CA MET A 266 -13.17 -7.71 -25.39
C MET A 266 -14.57 -8.22 -25.78
N GLY A 267 -14.65 -9.15 -26.75
CA GLY A 267 -15.91 -9.69 -27.28
C GLY A 267 -16.42 -10.97 -26.62
N TRP A 268 -16.08 -11.23 -25.35
CA TRP A 268 -16.43 -12.47 -24.65
C TRP A 268 -17.62 -12.28 -23.72
N ASP A 269 -18.45 -13.31 -23.56
CA ASP A 269 -19.57 -13.32 -22.62
C ASP A 269 -19.08 -13.31 -21.16
N LEU A 270 -19.89 -12.76 -20.26
CA LEU A 270 -19.54 -12.64 -18.85
C LEU A 270 -19.39 -14.05 -18.23
N ALA A 271 -18.18 -14.34 -17.74
CA ALA A 271 -17.87 -15.51 -16.95
C ALA A 271 -17.13 -15.08 -15.68
N PHE A 272 -17.13 -15.94 -14.66
CA PHE A 272 -16.48 -15.66 -13.37
C PHE A 272 -15.01 -15.26 -13.55
N GLU A 273 -14.29 -15.96 -14.44
CA GLU A 273 -12.90 -15.72 -14.79
C GLU A 273 -12.67 -14.33 -15.37
N LEU A 274 -13.69 -13.74 -15.98
CA LEU A 274 -13.58 -12.49 -16.73
C LEU A 274 -14.13 -11.30 -15.93
N THR A 275 -14.49 -11.51 -14.66
CA THR A 275 -15.03 -10.46 -13.79
C THR A 275 -14.00 -9.35 -13.51
N HIS A 276 -12.72 -9.70 -13.51
CA HIS A 276 -11.61 -8.78 -13.24
C HIS A 276 -10.48 -8.99 -14.23
N TRP A 277 -9.97 -7.88 -14.76
CA TRP A 277 -8.85 -7.87 -15.68
C TRP A 277 -7.69 -7.08 -15.09
N ALA A 278 -6.49 -7.66 -15.15
CA ALA A 278 -5.25 -6.97 -14.86
C ALA A 278 -4.71 -6.38 -16.17
N ARG A 279 -4.60 -5.07 -16.25
CA ARG A 279 -3.87 -4.39 -17.31
C ARG A 279 -2.44 -4.18 -16.85
N LEU A 280 -1.50 -4.80 -17.56
CA LEU A 280 -0.06 -4.63 -17.37
C LEU A 280 0.46 -3.83 -18.58
N ASN A 281 0.74 -2.54 -18.38
CA ASN A 281 0.98 -1.57 -19.46
C ASN A 281 -0.21 -1.54 -20.45
N ASP A 282 -0.04 -2.04 -21.67
CA ASP A 282 -1.10 -2.04 -22.70
C ASP A 282 -1.78 -3.40 -22.92
N ALA A 283 -1.35 -4.44 -22.19
CA ALA A 283 -1.91 -5.76 -22.31
C ALA A 283 -2.87 -6.08 -21.17
N LEU A 284 -4.02 -6.67 -21.53
CA LEU A 284 -5.02 -7.17 -20.60
C LEU A 284 -4.84 -8.66 -20.37
N TYR A 285 -4.87 -9.04 -19.10
CA TYR A 285 -4.79 -10.42 -18.63
C TYR A 285 -5.97 -10.72 -17.71
N SER A 286 -6.41 -11.98 -17.69
CA SER A 286 -7.34 -12.49 -16.68
C SER A 286 -6.57 -13.37 -15.68
N PRO A 287 -6.21 -12.84 -14.50
CA PRO A 287 -5.57 -13.61 -13.44
C PRO A 287 -6.47 -14.73 -12.90
N LEU A 288 -7.79 -14.50 -12.86
CA LEU A 288 -8.76 -15.50 -12.39
C LEU A 288 -8.82 -16.71 -13.33
N LEU A 289 -8.70 -16.50 -14.64
CA LEU A 289 -8.58 -17.60 -15.61
C LEU A 289 -7.37 -18.48 -15.28
N THR A 290 -6.21 -17.88 -15.02
CA THR A 290 -4.98 -18.62 -14.65
C THR A 290 -5.19 -19.48 -13.40
N ILE A 291 -5.76 -18.90 -12.33
CA ILE A 291 -6.01 -19.64 -11.09
C ILE A 291 -7.02 -20.78 -11.33
N ASN A 292 -8.08 -20.51 -12.08
CA ASN A 292 -9.12 -21.51 -12.39
C ASN A 292 -8.62 -22.63 -13.28
N GLU A 293 -7.75 -22.37 -14.26
CA GLU A 293 -7.14 -23.40 -15.09
C GLU A 293 -6.29 -24.38 -14.26
N ILE A 294 -5.55 -23.89 -13.27
CA ILE A 294 -4.73 -24.75 -12.42
C ILE A 294 -5.62 -25.63 -11.52
N LEU A 295 -6.66 -25.04 -10.94
CA LEU A 295 -7.53 -25.72 -9.99
C LEU A 295 -8.52 -26.69 -10.65
N PHE A 296 -9.09 -26.32 -11.81
CA PHE A 296 -10.17 -27.05 -12.47
C PHE A 296 -9.83 -27.51 -13.90
N GLY A 297 -8.97 -26.78 -14.61
CA GLY A 297 -8.69 -27.00 -16.03
C GLY A 297 -7.90 -28.28 -16.34
N GLU A 298 -8.05 -28.83 -17.54
CA GLU A 298 -7.38 -30.07 -17.94
C GLU A 298 -5.88 -29.91 -18.20
N ARG A 299 -5.45 -28.68 -18.56
CA ARG A 299 -4.06 -28.35 -18.86
C ARG A 299 -3.27 -28.11 -17.58
N GLN A 300 -2.07 -28.69 -17.50
CA GLN A 300 -1.16 -28.47 -16.37
C GLN A 300 -0.32 -27.21 -16.60
N THR A 301 -0.97 -26.05 -16.58
CA THR A 301 -0.27 -24.76 -16.50
C THR A 301 0.16 -24.47 -15.05
N SER A 302 0.98 -23.45 -14.86
CA SER A 302 1.42 -22.98 -13.55
C SER A 302 1.45 -21.46 -13.52
N CYS A 303 1.23 -20.87 -12.35
CA CYS A 303 1.36 -19.43 -12.14
C CYS A 303 2.74 -18.95 -12.57
N THR A 304 3.80 -19.68 -12.21
CA THR A 304 5.18 -19.32 -12.58
C THR A 304 5.40 -19.31 -14.09
N GLN A 305 4.88 -20.31 -14.82
CA GLN A 305 4.99 -20.36 -16.28
C GLN A 305 4.26 -19.18 -16.92
N HIS A 306 3.04 -18.88 -16.46
CA HIS A 306 2.26 -17.77 -16.99
C HIS A 306 2.95 -16.41 -16.72
N ALA A 307 3.54 -16.23 -15.54
CA ALA A 307 4.35 -15.04 -15.24
C ALA A 307 5.54 -14.90 -16.21
N GLN A 308 6.25 -15.98 -16.49
CA GLN A 308 7.37 -16.00 -17.45
C GLN A 308 6.91 -15.68 -18.87
N ASP A 309 5.75 -16.21 -19.28
CA ASP A 309 5.17 -15.93 -20.59
C ASP A 309 4.79 -14.45 -20.72
N ILE A 310 4.24 -13.83 -19.66
CA ILE A 310 3.99 -12.38 -19.62
C ILE A 310 5.31 -11.59 -19.79
N PHE A 311 6.35 -11.95 -19.04
CA PHE A 311 7.67 -11.32 -19.18
C PHE A 311 8.25 -11.43 -20.59
N ARG A 312 8.01 -12.56 -21.26
CA ARG A 312 8.49 -12.81 -22.62
C ARG A 312 7.68 -12.05 -23.68
N LEU A 313 6.36 -11.98 -23.52
CA LEU A 313 5.44 -11.43 -24.52
C LEU A 313 5.31 -9.91 -24.41
N ASN A 314 5.49 -9.35 -23.22
CA ASN A 314 5.58 -7.92 -22.97
C ASN A 314 6.94 -7.58 -22.36
N PRO A 315 8.02 -7.62 -23.15
CA PRO A 315 9.29 -7.12 -22.68
C PRO A 315 9.14 -5.63 -22.29
N PRO A 316 9.93 -5.11 -21.33
CA PRO A 316 9.95 -3.68 -21.02
C PRO A 316 9.99 -2.86 -22.30
N THR A 317 9.01 -1.99 -22.51
CA THR A 317 9.14 -0.92 -23.48
C THR A 317 10.36 -0.09 -23.06
N PRO A 318 11.39 0.08 -23.90
CA PRO A 318 12.43 1.08 -23.65
C PRO A 318 11.71 2.41 -23.38
N ALA A 319 12.09 3.11 -22.32
CA ALA A 319 11.48 4.38 -21.98
C ALA A 319 11.43 5.26 -23.24
N GLU A 320 10.23 5.66 -23.67
CA GLU A 320 10.09 6.61 -24.77
C GLU A 320 10.86 7.88 -24.38
N PRO A 321 11.70 8.41 -25.29
CA PRO A 321 12.47 9.61 -25.03
C PRO A 321 11.51 10.78 -24.87
N ASP A 322 11.74 11.60 -23.84
CA ASP A 322 11.16 12.94 -23.78
C ASP A 322 11.49 13.66 -25.10
N GLU A 323 10.45 14.15 -25.77
CA GLU A 323 10.57 14.98 -26.97
C GLU A 323 11.26 16.29 -26.60
N GLU A 324 12.57 16.39 -26.82
CA GLU A 324 13.23 17.56 -27.39
C GLU A 324 14.67 17.23 -27.82
N GLU A 325 15.04 17.78 -28.99
CA GLU A 325 16.33 17.72 -29.68
C GLU A 325 16.67 16.44 -30.48
N GLY A 326 16.16 16.42 -31.71
CA GLY A 326 17.05 16.50 -32.87
C GLY A 326 17.97 15.31 -33.13
N GLY A 327 17.40 14.25 -33.68
CA GLY A 327 18.01 13.42 -34.74
C GLY A 327 19.32 12.69 -34.43
N LEU A 328 19.26 11.36 -34.41
CA LEU A 328 20.00 10.50 -35.34
C LEU A 328 19.54 9.04 -35.18
N THR A 329 19.42 8.39 -36.33
CA THR A 329 18.92 7.04 -36.57
C THR A 329 19.67 5.94 -35.83
N LEU A 330 18.88 4.94 -35.42
CA LEU A 330 19.24 3.59 -34.98
C LEU A 330 20.45 2.99 -35.72
N LEU A 331 21.55 2.83 -34.97
CA LEU A 331 22.35 1.62 -35.00
C LEU A 331 22.09 0.94 -33.64
N ALA A 332 21.74 -0.34 -33.65
CA ALA A 332 21.68 -1.13 -32.43
C ALA A 332 23.09 -1.13 -31.81
N MET A 333 23.32 -0.24 -30.85
CA MET A 333 24.58 -0.16 -30.13
C MET A 333 24.65 -1.40 -29.24
N GLU A 334 25.70 -2.21 -29.42
CA GLU A 334 25.99 -3.31 -28.49
C GLU A 334 26.03 -2.75 -27.07
N LYS A 335 25.20 -3.33 -26.20
CA LYS A 335 25.11 -2.96 -24.79
C LYS A 335 26.50 -2.97 -24.16
N ALA A 336 26.93 -1.83 -23.64
CA ALA A 336 28.26 -1.73 -23.05
C ALA A 336 28.33 -2.53 -21.74
N ALA A 337 29.34 -3.38 -21.62
CA ALA A 337 29.56 -4.19 -20.42
C ALA A 337 30.11 -3.31 -19.29
N LEU A 338 29.55 -3.45 -18.09
CA LEU A 338 30.09 -2.81 -16.89
C LEU A 338 31.34 -3.54 -16.41
N ASP A 339 32.26 -2.79 -15.81
CA ASP A 339 33.33 -3.39 -15.02
C ASP A 339 32.74 -4.25 -13.88
N PRO A 340 33.35 -5.39 -13.49
CA PRO A 340 32.85 -6.22 -12.40
C PRO A 340 32.56 -5.47 -11.11
N GLU A 341 33.34 -4.43 -10.79
CA GLU A 341 33.13 -3.58 -9.62
C GLU A 341 31.88 -2.69 -9.78
N GLN A 342 31.68 -2.12 -10.98
CA GLN A 342 30.49 -1.34 -11.32
C GLN A 342 29.23 -2.21 -11.31
N ALA A 343 29.30 -3.41 -11.89
CA ALA A 343 28.21 -4.38 -11.91
C ALA A 343 27.79 -4.78 -10.49
N LYS A 344 28.75 -5.12 -9.63
CA LYS A 344 28.49 -5.42 -8.21
C LYS A 344 27.89 -4.22 -7.48
N ALA A 345 28.41 -3.02 -7.70
CA ALA A 345 27.90 -1.81 -7.07
C ALA A 345 26.45 -1.50 -7.52
N CYS A 346 26.11 -1.73 -8.78
CA CYS A 346 24.74 -1.64 -9.29
C CYS A 346 23.81 -2.70 -8.67
N GLU A 347 24.28 -3.92 -8.44
CA GLU A 347 23.51 -4.94 -7.72
C GLU A 347 23.25 -4.53 -6.26
N GLU A 348 24.24 -3.98 -5.55
CA GLU A 348 24.03 -3.46 -4.20
C GLU A 348 23.12 -2.22 -4.19
N ALA A 349 23.17 -1.39 -5.23
CA ALA A 349 22.23 -0.28 -5.44
C ALA A 349 20.80 -0.78 -5.61
N GLY A 350 20.60 -1.86 -6.37
CA GLY A 350 19.32 -2.55 -6.48
C GLY A 350 18.81 -3.09 -5.14
N MET A 351 19.69 -3.72 -4.37
CA MET A 351 19.34 -4.23 -3.04
C MET A 351 18.89 -3.08 -2.10
N MET A 352 19.62 -1.97 -2.09
CA MET A 352 19.30 -0.79 -1.29
C MET A 352 18.01 -0.11 -1.74
N LEU A 353 17.72 -0.10 -3.05
CA LEU A 353 16.48 0.42 -3.59
C LEU A 353 15.28 -0.43 -3.15
N ALA A 354 15.42 -1.76 -3.17
CA ALA A 354 14.40 -2.69 -2.67
C ALA A 354 14.20 -2.56 -1.15
N TYR A 355 15.29 -2.40 -0.38
CA TYR A 355 15.24 -2.10 1.05
C TYR A 355 14.48 -0.80 1.33
N GLY A 356 14.80 0.30 0.64
CA GLY A 356 14.10 1.57 0.83
C GLY A 356 12.62 1.47 0.52
N ARG A 357 12.24 0.79 -0.57
CA ARG A 357 10.83 0.51 -0.89
C ARG A 357 10.13 -0.38 0.12
N PHE A 358 10.85 -1.32 0.73
CA PHE A 358 10.32 -2.16 1.80
C PHE A 358 10.06 -1.33 3.07
N MET A 359 11.00 -0.47 3.46
CA MET A 359 10.86 0.41 4.62
C MET A 359 9.73 1.42 4.43
N SER A 360 9.54 1.93 3.21
CA SER A 360 8.49 2.89 2.89
C SER A 360 7.10 2.27 2.64
N ALA A 361 6.97 0.94 2.62
CA ALA A 361 5.68 0.25 2.47
C ALA A 361 4.69 0.54 3.62
N GLY A 362 5.17 1.05 4.76
CA GLY A 362 4.34 1.53 5.87
C GLY A 362 3.96 3.02 5.80
N LEU A 363 4.20 3.70 4.67
CA LEU A 363 4.06 5.16 4.50
C LEU A 363 4.91 5.99 5.48
N GLN A 364 5.97 5.39 6.05
CA GLN A 364 6.94 6.08 6.87
C GLN A 364 8.14 6.49 6.00
N PRO A 365 8.76 7.66 6.24
CA PRO A 365 9.95 8.08 5.52
C PRO A 365 11.10 7.08 5.70
N THR A 366 11.87 6.87 4.64
CA THR A 366 13.07 6.03 4.71
C THR A 366 14.18 6.79 5.44
N THR A 367 14.67 6.26 6.56
CA THR A 367 15.88 6.81 7.19
C THR A 367 17.06 6.72 6.20
N PRO A 368 17.74 7.85 5.88
CA PRO A 368 18.89 7.83 4.98
C PRO A 368 19.91 6.80 5.44
N THR A 369 20.27 5.87 4.56
CA THR A 369 21.14 4.72 4.92
C THR A 369 22.22 4.54 3.87
N ILE A 370 23.47 4.44 4.30
CA ILE A 370 24.61 4.16 3.42
C ILE A 370 25.00 2.70 3.54
N LEU A 371 25.26 2.06 2.41
CA LEU A 371 25.86 0.74 2.33
C LEU A 371 27.30 0.81 1.85
N TYR A 372 28.18 0.11 2.58
CA TYR A 372 29.57 -0.14 2.19
C TYR A 372 29.82 -1.61 1.91
N PRO A 373 30.64 -1.96 0.91
CA PRO A 373 31.12 -3.31 0.72
C PRO A 373 32.05 -3.74 1.87
N THR A 374 31.87 -4.97 2.35
CA THR A 374 32.76 -5.60 3.34
C THR A 374 33.71 -6.59 2.67
N GLN A 375 34.83 -6.89 3.34
CA GLN A 375 35.85 -7.82 2.84
C GLN A 375 35.33 -9.26 2.64
N ASN A 376 34.24 -9.64 3.34
CA ASN A 376 33.63 -10.97 3.23
C ASN A 376 32.56 -11.06 2.13
N GLY A 377 32.42 -10.04 1.28
CA GLY A 377 31.46 -10.04 0.18
C GLY A 377 30.03 -9.66 0.58
N GLY A 378 29.77 -9.29 1.84
CA GLY A 378 28.50 -8.67 2.28
C GLY A 378 28.54 -7.15 2.25
N GLY A 379 27.40 -6.49 2.54
CA GLY A 379 27.30 -5.04 2.71
C GLY A 379 27.03 -4.65 4.16
N LEU A 380 27.71 -3.61 4.66
CA LEU A 380 27.40 -2.99 5.96
C LEU A 380 26.47 -1.80 5.70
N MET A 381 25.27 -1.84 6.28
CA MET A 381 24.31 -0.74 6.23
C MET A 381 24.43 0.12 7.48
N VAL A 382 24.61 1.42 7.28
CA VAL A 382 24.77 2.43 8.34
C VAL A 382 23.65 3.45 8.19
N PRO A 383 22.62 3.43 9.05
CA PRO A 383 21.59 4.46 9.08
C PRO A 383 22.20 5.76 9.62
N ILE A 384 21.88 6.89 8.98
CA ILE A 384 22.32 8.22 9.38
C ILE A 384 21.22 8.85 10.22
N MET A 385 21.49 9.05 11.50
CA MET A 385 20.55 9.56 12.49
C MET A 385 20.98 10.97 12.90
N GLU A 386 20.21 11.98 12.50
CA GLU A 386 20.41 13.39 12.88
C GLU A 386 19.12 13.96 13.50
N GLU A 387 19.18 15.19 14.01
CA GLU A 387 18.03 15.87 14.63
C GLU A 387 16.90 16.18 13.62
N SER A 388 17.23 16.28 12.32
CA SER A 388 16.27 16.48 11.23
C SER A 388 16.56 15.59 10.01
N GLU A 389 15.55 15.35 9.18
CA GLU A 389 15.66 14.58 7.93
C GLU A 389 16.60 15.27 6.92
N GLU A 390 16.57 16.61 6.85
CA GLU A 390 17.44 17.39 5.96
C GLU A 390 18.91 17.28 6.37
N ASP A 391 19.20 17.35 7.67
CA ASP A 391 20.57 17.20 8.19
C ASP A 391 21.10 15.78 7.94
N ALA A 392 20.25 14.76 8.14
CA ALA A 392 20.61 13.37 7.85
C ALA A 392 20.94 13.16 6.36
N ILE A 393 20.16 13.76 5.45
CA ILE A 393 20.43 13.70 4.01
C ILE A 393 21.72 14.43 3.65
N TYR A 394 21.92 15.64 4.17
CA TYR A 394 23.13 16.42 3.92
C TYR A 394 24.39 15.67 4.37
N ARG A 395 24.36 15.12 5.59
CA ARG A 395 25.46 14.33 6.14
C ARG A 395 25.69 13.05 5.33
N ALA A 396 24.63 12.39 4.89
CA ALA A 396 24.73 11.19 4.08
C ALA A 396 25.36 11.47 2.70
N ASP A 397 24.96 12.56 2.03
CA ASP A 397 25.56 12.98 0.76
C ASP A 397 27.04 13.38 0.99
N GLU A 398 27.38 14.08 2.08
CA GLU A 398 28.79 14.40 2.41
C GLU A 398 29.65 13.13 2.58
N ILE A 399 29.13 12.13 3.29
CA ILE A 399 29.82 10.85 3.48
C ILE A 399 29.99 10.10 2.14
N LEU A 400 28.94 10.09 1.30
CA LEU A 400 29.00 9.49 -0.03
C LEU A 400 30.06 10.17 -0.92
N TRP A 401 30.19 11.50 -0.88
CA TRP A 401 31.14 12.19 -1.76
C TRP A 401 32.56 12.26 -1.20
N SER A 402 32.74 12.30 0.12
CA SER A 402 34.06 12.34 0.76
C SER A 402 34.73 10.96 0.89
N ASN A 403 33.96 9.87 0.81
CA ASN A 403 34.41 8.48 0.95
C ASN A 403 35.42 8.29 2.12
N PRO A 404 35.03 8.60 3.37
CA PRO A 404 35.95 8.56 4.51
C PRO A 404 36.47 7.14 4.79
N GLU A 405 35.65 6.14 4.49
CA GLU A 405 35.96 4.71 4.65
C GLU A 405 36.91 4.17 3.56
N LYS A 406 37.23 4.97 2.53
CA LYS A 406 38.05 4.57 1.38
C LYS A 406 37.55 3.27 0.74
N ALA A 407 36.22 3.12 0.70
CA ALA A 407 35.58 1.95 0.11
C ALA A 407 35.70 1.96 -1.42
N ALA A 408 35.56 0.78 -2.01
CA ALA A 408 35.46 0.56 -3.46
C ALA A 408 34.25 1.29 -4.09
N PHE A 409 33.12 1.22 -3.40
CA PHE A 409 31.90 1.94 -3.75
C PHE A 409 31.09 2.20 -2.47
N ALA A 410 30.12 3.11 -2.56
CA ALA A 410 29.12 3.31 -1.53
C ALA A 410 27.76 3.61 -2.17
N VAL A 411 26.70 3.19 -1.47
CA VAL A 411 25.32 3.28 -1.96
C VAL A 411 24.47 3.94 -0.88
N LEU A 412 23.95 5.13 -1.17
CA LEU A 412 23.03 5.85 -0.30
C LEU A 412 21.59 5.63 -0.76
N VAL A 413 20.71 5.14 0.11
CA VAL A 413 19.26 5.20 -0.10
C VAL A 413 18.64 6.31 0.73
N ARG A 414 17.73 7.08 0.14
CA ARG A 414 16.97 8.14 0.81
C ARG A 414 15.66 8.42 0.09
N ASP A 415 14.80 9.17 0.75
CA ASP A 415 13.66 9.78 0.09
C ASP A 415 14.11 11.04 -0.68
N ALA A 416 13.48 11.31 -1.82
CA ALA A 416 13.64 12.59 -2.52
C ALA A 416 12.33 13.00 -3.22
N TYR A 417 12.12 14.31 -3.31
CA TYR A 417 11.14 14.90 -4.22
C TYR A 417 11.81 15.11 -5.57
N HIS A 418 11.31 14.48 -6.64
CA HIS A 418 11.67 14.84 -8.01
C HIS A 418 10.71 15.91 -8.54
N ASP A 419 11.19 16.72 -9.49
CA ASP A 419 10.53 17.89 -10.11
C ASP A 419 9.19 17.54 -10.80
N TYR A 420 8.18 17.22 -10.01
CA TYR A 420 6.78 17.19 -10.44
C TYR A 420 6.11 18.52 -10.06
N PRO A 421 5.12 18.99 -10.84
CA PRO A 421 4.29 20.12 -10.45
C PRO A 421 3.68 19.89 -9.05
N PRO A 422 3.39 20.96 -8.29
CA PRO A 422 3.05 20.89 -6.86
C PRO A 422 1.89 19.91 -6.61
N GLY A 423 2.20 18.80 -5.94
CA GLY A 423 1.30 17.64 -5.80
C GLY A 423 1.93 16.35 -5.21
N GLN A 424 3.25 16.35 -4.97
CA GLN A 424 4.07 15.46 -4.13
C GLN A 424 3.90 13.94 -4.32
N GLU A 425 4.65 13.37 -5.26
CA GLU A 425 5.08 11.97 -5.22
C GLU A 425 6.51 11.94 -4.65
N LYS A 426 6.72 11.23 -3.54
CA LYS A 426 8.08 10.94 -3.03
C LYS A 426 8.63 9.74 -3.81
N ASP A 427 9.89 9.79 -4.18
CA ASP A 427 10.62 8.64 -4.74
C ASP A 427 11.56 8.08 -3.67
N VAL A 428 11.74 6.76 -3.68
CA VAL A 428 12.92 6.15 -3.07
C VAL A 428 14.06 6.31 -4.07
N VAL A 429 15.09 7.04 -3.67
CA VAL A 429 16.25 7.34 -4.50
C VAL A 429 17.47 6.64 -3.94
N VAL A 430 18.24 6.04 -4.84
CA VAL A 430 19.56 5.50 -4.55
C VAL A 430 20.62 6.30 -5.30
N ASN A 431 21.56 6.88 -4.55
CA ASN A 431 22.78 7.47 -5.07
C ASN A 431 23.93 6.47 -4.90
N LEU A 432 24.49 6.03 -6.02
CA LEU A 432 25.64 5.13 -6.09
C LEU A 432 26.88 5.94 -6.49
N ALA A 433 27.98 5.72 -5.79
CA ALA A 433 29.30 6.17 -6.18
C ALA A 433 30.29 4.99 -6.15
N VAL A 434 30.91 4.71 -7.29
CA VAL A 434 32.07 3.82 -7.44
C VAL A 434 33.31 4.70 -7.52
N TYR A 435 34.36 4.35 -6.76
CA TYR A 435 35.58 5.15 -6.65
C TYR A 435 36.77 4.45 -7.32
N GLY A 436 37.81 5.20 -7.66
CA GLY A 436 39.04 4.64 -8.24
C GLY A 436 39.00 4.50 -9.76
N HIS A 437 39.53 3.40 -10.30
CA HIS A 437 39.75 3.26 -11.74
C HIS A 437 38.44 3.13 -12.54
N ALA A 438 37.43 2.45 -11.98
CA ALA A 438 36.12 2.27 -12.58
C ALA A 438 35.10 3.32 -12.09
N ALA A 439 35.58 4.55 -11.80
CA ALA A 439 34.76 5.58 -11.19
C ALA A 439 33.45 5.84 -11.96
N MET A 440 32.35 5.81 -11.22
CA MET A 440 31.01 5.98 -11.77
C MET A 440 30.09 6.55 -10.70
N THR A 441 29.21 7.47 -11.09
CA THR A 441 28.10 7.91 -10.25
C THR A 441 26.79 7.63 -10.95
N VAL A 442 25.83 7.08 -10.21
CA VAL A 442 24.49 6.81 -10.72
C VAL A 442 23.48 7.20 -9.66
N THR A 443 22.48 7.99 -10.05
CA THR A 443 21.26 8.20 -9.27
C THR A 443 20.15 7.40 -9.92
N VAL A 444 19.58 6.47 -9.17
CA VAL A 444 18.45 5.65 -9.57
C VAL A 444 17.26 6.00 -8.70
N ALA A 445 16.09 6.22 -9.31
CA ALA A 445 14.85 6.45 -8.58
C ALA A 445 13.84 5.36 -8.86
N ALA A 446 13.09 5.01 -7.83
CA ALA A 446 11.87 4.25 -7.93
C ALA A 446 10.77 5.00 -7.17
N PRO A 447 9.58 5.20 -7.77
CA PRO A 447 8.51 5.84 -7.05
C PRO A 447 8.11 5.04 -5.83
N TYR A 448 7.61 5.76 -4.84
CA TYR A 448 6.81 5.13 -3.81
C TYR A 448 5.67 4.34 -4.46
N PRO A 449 5.24 3.22 -3.88
CA PRO A 449 3.98 2.62 -4.27
C PRO A 449 2.84 3.60 -3.94
N VAL A 450 2.46 4.44 -4.91
CA VAL A 450 1.36 5.39 -4.77
C VAL A 450 0.07 4.71 -5.23
N ILE A 451 -0.96 4.81 -4.39
CA ILE A 451 -2.35 4.68 -4.81
C ILE A 451 -2.68 6.00 -5.51
N ALA A 452 -2.72 6.00 -6.83
CA ALA A 452 -2.96 7.22 -7.62
C ALA A 452 -4.34 7.83 -7.32
N LYS A 453 -4.61 9.06 -7.79
CA LYS A 453 -5.92 9.73 -7.60
C LYS A 453 -7.11 8.97 -8.20
N ASP A 454 -6.85 8.03 -9.10
CA ASP A 454 -7.80 7.06 -9.67
C ASP A 454 -7.79 5.70 -8.92
N ASN A 455 -7.16 5.67 -7.75
CA ASN A 455 -6.88 4.51 -6.91
C ASN A 455 -6.06 3.39 -7.57
N SER A 456 -5.48 3.59 -8.75
CA SER A 456 -4.59 2.59 -9.37
C SER A 456 -3.25 2.51 -8.64
N LEU A 457 -2.68 1.31 -8.51
CA LEU A 457 -1.30 1.14 -8.03
C LEU A 457 -0.33 1.47 -9.17
N ARG A 458 0.10 2.72 -9.28
CA ARG A 458 1.07 3.14 -10.30
C ARG A 458 2.48 2.84 -9.84
N LEU A 459 3.00 1.69 -10.25
CA LEU A 459 4.43 1.38 -10.12
C LEU A 459 5.14 1.89 -11.37
N HIS A 460 5.70 3.10 -11.36
CA HIS A 460 6.57 3.51 -12.47
C HIS A 460 7.86 2.69 -12.43
N PRO A 461 8.43 2.34 -13.61
CA PRO A 461 9.66 1.57 -13.68
C PRO A 461 10.81 2.31 -12.99
N VAL A 462 11.77 1.55 -12.47
CA VAL A 462 13.05 2.09 -11.96
C VAL A 462 13.74 2.87 -13.07
N ARG A 463 14.14 4.12 -12.79
CA ARG A 463 14.77 5.02 -13.77
C ARG A 463 16.14 5.46 -13.31
N ILE A 464 17.04 5.67 -14.27
CA ILE A 464 18.30 6.37 -14.04
C ILE A 464 18.01 7.87 -14.20
N ASN A 465 18.17 8.63 -13.13
CA ASN A 465 17.94 10.07 -13.13
C ASN A 465 19.22 10.84 -13.47
N LYS A 466 20.37 10.35 -13.00
CA LYS A 466 21.69 10.88 -13.34
C LYS A 466 22.67 9.73 -13.48
N CYS A 467 23.57 9.81 -14.45
CA CYS A 467 24.64 8.84 -14.66
C CYS A 467 25.87 9.58 -15.18
N SER A 468 27.05 9.26 -14.66
CA SER A 468 28.31 9.78 -15.19
C SER A 468 28.81 9.03 -16.43
N LEU A 469 28.26 7.85 -16.72
CA LEU A 469 28.59 7.07 -17.91
C LEU A 469 27.66 7.42 -19.09
N ASN A 470 28.12 7.13 -20.30
CA ASN A 470 27.32 7.29 -21.51
C ASN A 470 26.05 6.42 -21.48
N ARG A 471 25.04 6.82 -22.26
CA ARG A 471 23.74 6.14 -22.33
C ARG A 471 23.83 4.65 -22.69
N ASP A 472 24.88 4.23 -23.40
CA ASP A 472 25.12 2.83 -23.80
C ASP A 472 25.27 1.87 -22.61
N TYR A 473 25.57 2.40 -21.41
CA TYR A 473 25.69 1.63 -20.17
C TYR A 473 24.37 1.57 -19.38
N HIS A 474 23.36 2.37 -19.72
CA HIS A 474 22.14 2.52 -18.92
C HIS A 474 21.35 1.20 -18.78
N GLU A 475 21.22 0.43 -19.86
CA GLU A 475 20.56 -0.88 -19.78
C GLU A 475 21.37 -1.86 -18.91
N SER A 476 22.70 -1.77 -18.95
CA SER A 476 23.59 -2.63 -18.15
C SER A 476 23.45 -2.33 -16.67
N ILE A 477 23.42 -1.04 -16.33
CA ILE A 477 23.18 -0.54 -14.99
C ILE A 477 21.80 -1.01 -14.50
N LEU A 478 20.74 -0.81 -15.30
CA LEU A 478 19.39 -1.20 -14.91
C LEU A 478 19.23 -2.72 -14.72
N ASP A 479 19.89 -3.54 -15.53
CA ASP A 479 19.82 -4.99 -15.37
C ASP A 479 20.49 -5.46 -14.07
N HIS A 480 21.67 -4.93 -13.74
CA HIS A 480 22.32 -5.24 -12.47
C HIS A 480 21.54 -4.70 -11.26
N VAL A 481 20.93 -3.52 -11.37
CA VAL A 481 20.00 -2.99 -10.35
C VAL A 481 18.81 -3.93 -10.17
N ARG A 482 18.20 -4.45 -11.24
CA ARG A 482 17.09 -5.41 -11.15
C ARG A 482 17.52 -6.74 -10.51
N ILE A 483 18.71 -7.24 -10.83
CA ILE A 483 19.29 -8.44 -10.18
C ILE A 483 19.43 -8.19 -8.68
N GLY A 484 19.96 -7.03 -8.29
CA GLY A 484 20.09 -6.59 -6.90
C GLY A 484 18.76 -6.57 -6.14
N MET A 485 17.75 -5.94 -6.73
CA MET A 485 16.40 -5.89 -6.17
C MET A 485 15.81 -7.28 -5.97
N ALA A 486 16.01 -8.20 -6.93
CA ALA A 486 15.54 -9.57 -6.85
C ALA A 486 16.24 -10.38 -5.74
N ARG A 487 17.55 -10.15 -5.52
CA ARG A 487 18.33 -10.82 -4.46
C ARG A 487 17.92 -10.40 -3.04
N TYR A 488 17.51 -9.16 -2.84
CA TYR A 488 16.96 -8.73 -1.55
C TYR A 488 15.73 -9.56 -1.17
N GLY A 489 14.89 -9.89 -2.15
CA GLY A 489 13.71 -10.74 -1.96
C GLY A 489 14.01 -12.19 -1.61
N SER A 490 15.20 -12.72 -1.95
CA SER A 490 15.57 -14.13 -1.69
C SER A 490 16.33 -14.35 -0.37
N LYS A 491 17.14 -13.39 0.11
CA LYS A 491 17.91 -13.51 1.38
C LYS A 491 17.06 -13.53 2.65
N LYS A 492 15.83 -13.01 2.60
CA LYS A 492 14.89 -12.98 3.75
C LYS A 492 14.31 -14.34 4.15
N ARG A 493 14.84 -15.45 3.60
CA ARG A 493 14.35 -16.83 3.80
C ARG A 493 15.32 -17.73 4.56
N GLU A 494 16.53 -17.27 4.86
CA GLU A 494 17.53 -18.04 5.61
C GLU A 494 17.73 -17.56 7.05
N ASP A 495 17.14 -16.42 7.43
CA ASP A 495 16.98 -15.92 8.82
C ASP A 495 15.50 -15.97 9.22
#